data_AF-A0AAZ1XXM6-F1
#
_entry.id   AF-A0AAZ1XXM6-F1
#
_cell.length_a   1.000
_cell.length_b   1.000
_cell.length_c   1.000
_cell.angle_alpha   90.00
_cell.angle_beta   90.00
_cell.angle_gamma   90.00
#
_symmetry.space_group_name_H-M   'P 1'
#
loop_
_entity.id
_entity.type
_entity.pdbx_description
1 polymer ?
#
loop_
_entity_poly.entity_id
_entity_poly.type
_entity_poly.pdbx_seq_one_letter_code
_entity_poly.pdbx_strand_id
1 'polypeptide(L)'
;MMWRKDGEETHEGVEIGEILTNNDGTFQMRVNLDLRSVPAEDWRRYDCVFQFSGINENVTTTLDKTAIRTNEASTEVPNITISSSFSPTAVPISVPIVTAALVLAVVALIGFIIYKKKTANSSKPYSKSSSDITCKTELMTK
;
A
#
# COMPACT_ATOMS: atom_id res chain seq x y z
N MET A 1 -12.62 18.93 -5.53
CA MET A 1 -12.93 17.51 -5.83
C MET A 1 -14.32 17.48 -6.43
N MET A 2 -14.55 16.71 -7.48
CA MET A 2 -15.81 16.68 -8.21
C MET A 2 -16.11 15.25 -8.70
N TRP A 3 -17.39 14.92 -8.85
CA TRP A 3 -17.78 13.67 -9.49
C TRP A 3 -18.05 13.91 -10.97
N ARG A 4 -17.64 12.95 -11.80
CA ARG A 4 -18.00 12.89 -13.21
C ARG A 4 -18.74 11.61 -13.50
N LYS A 5 -19.69 11.66 -14.42
CA LYS A 5 -20.34 10.50 -15.02
C LYS A 5 -20.05 10.53 -16.52
N ASP A 6 -19.45 9.46 -17.03
CA ASP A 6 -19.07 9.35 -18.45
C ASP A 6 -18.23 10.55 -18.95
N GLY A 7 -17.39 11.11 -18.07
CA GLY A 7 -16.53 12.26 -18.38
C GLY A 7 -17.15 13.65 -18.18
N GLU A 8 -18.46 13.75 -17.94
CA GLU A 8 -19.14 15.02 -17.64
C GLU A 8 -19.32 15.22 -16.13
N GLU A 9 -19.14 16.44 -15.63
CA GLU A 9 -19.37 16.75 -14.22
C GLU A 9 -20.84 16.56 -13.84
N THR A 10 -21.10 15.87 -12.73
CA THR A 10 -22.45 15.65 -12.21
C THR A 10 -22.62 16.32 -10.86
N HIS A 11 -23.80 16.89 -10.66
CA HIS A 11 -24.22 17.48 -9.38
C HIS A 11 -25.39 16.72 -8.76
N GLU A 12 -26.01 15.78 -9.48
CA GLU A 12 -27.12 14.99 -8.96
C GLU A 12 -26.63 13.98 -7.92
N GLY A 13 -27.25 13.98 -6.75
CA GLY A 13 -26.87 13.09 -5.65
C GLY A 13 -25.47 13.38 -5.08
N VAL A 14 -24.85 14.50 -5.46
CA VAL A 14 -23.52 14.90 -4.98
C VAL A 14 -23.65 15.85 -3.81
N GLU A 15 -23.01 15.51 -2.70
CA GLU A 15 -22.90 16.35 -1.51
C GLU A 15 -21.43 16.68 -1.24
N ILE A 16 -21.10 17.97 -1.25
CA ILE A 16 -19.76 18.43 -0.88
C ILE A 16 -19.71 18.54 0.64
N GLY A 17 -18.85 17.73 1.26
CA GLY A 17 -18.62 17.75 2.68
C GLY A 17 -17.73 18.90 3.12
N GLU A 18 -17.57 19.04 4.44
CA GLU A 18 -16.70 20.05 5.04
C GLU A 18 -15.22 19.82 4.72
N ILE A 19 -14.46 20.92 4.71
CA ILE A 19 -12.99 20.89 4.65
C ILE A 19 -12.47 20.91 6.08
N LEU A 20 -11.80 19.82 6.48
CA LEU A 20 -11.24 19.67 7.82
C LEU A 20 -9.72 19.83 7.77
N THR A 21 -9.16 20.74 8.56
CA THR A 21 -7.71 20.88 8.70
C THR A 21 -7.15 19.82 9.62
N ASN A 22 -6.01 19.24 9.24
CA ASN A 22 -5.24 18.34 10.08
C ASN A 22 -4.14 19.11 10.85
N ASN A 23 -3.64 18.51 11.93
CA ASN A 23 -2.60 19.13 12.77
C ASN A 23 -1.22 19.23 12.11
N ASP A 24 -1.01 18.53 10.99
CA ASP A 24 0.24 18.53 10.20
C ASP A 24 0.25 19.59 9.09
N GLY A 25 -0.77 20.46 9.05
CA GLY A 25 -0.91 21.49 8.02
C GLY A 25 -1.55 21.01 6.71
N THR A 26 -1.97 19.74 6.62
CA THR A 26 -2.78 19.23 5.51
C THR A 26 -4.28 19.46 5.74
N PHE A 27 -5.11 19.20 4.74
CA PHE A 27 -6.57 19.23 4.86
C PHE A 27 -7.20 17.96 4.31
N GLN A 28 -8.36 17.61 4.84
CA GLN A 28 -9.25 16.58 4.33
C GLN A 28 -10.47 17.27 3.71
N MET A 29 -10.92 16.77 2.58
CA MET A 29 -12.16 17.19 1.94
C MET A 29 -12.88 15.96 1.42
N ARG A 30 -14.21 15.92 1.56
CA ARG A 30 -15.05 14.81 1.10
C ARG A 30 -16.06 15.30 0.09
N VAL A 31 -16.38 14.46 -0.88
CA VAL A 31 -17.51 14.67 -1.79
C VAL A 31 -18.23 13.34 -1.91
N ASN A 32 -19.43 13.28 -1.35
CA ASN A 32 -20.24 12.07 -1.29
C ASN A 32 -21.13 12.01 -2.53
N LEU A 33 -21.33 10.80 -3.07
CA LEU A 33 -22.25 10.54 -4.17
C LEU A 33 -23.25 9.49 -3.71
N ASP A 34 -24.55 9.79 -3.81
CA ASP A 34 -25.62 8.83 -3.54
C ASP A 34 -25.84 7.91 -4.74
N LEU A 35 -25.67 6.62 -4.52
CA LEU A 35 -25.78 5.57 -5.54
C LEU A 35 -26.90 4.58 -5.23
N ARG A 36 -27.79 4.89 -4.28
CA ARG A 36 -28.89 3.99 -3.90
C ARG A 36 -29.80 3.61 -5.07
N SER A 37 -29.91 4.47 -6.07
CA SER A 37 -30.69 4.25 -7.30
C SER A 37 -29.87 3.70 -8.46
N VAL A 38 -28.55 3.51 -8.30
CA VAL A 38 -27.63 3.12 -9.38
C VAL A 38 -27.18 1.68 -9.18
N PRO A 39 -27.39 0.79 -10.17
CA PRO A 39 -26.92 -0.59 -10.09
C PRO A 39 -25.39 -0.64 -10.03
N ALA A 40 -24.83 -1.62 -9.31
CA ALA A 40 -23.40 -1.70 -9.06
C ALA A 40 -22.56 -1.86 -10.35
N GLU A 41 -23.17 -2.44 -11.39
CA GLU A 41 -22.60 -2.61 -12.72
C GLU A 41 -22.28 -1.27 -13.40
N ASP A 42 -23.06 -0.23 -13.08
CA ASP A 42 -22.91 1.12 -13.63
C ASP A 42 -21.96 2.01 -12.82
N TRP A 43 -21.44 1.56 -11.68
CA TRP A 43 -20.59 2.39 -10.81
C TRP A 43 -19.31 2.83 -11.50
N ARG A 44 -18.75 2.00 -12.40
CA ARG A 44 -17.52 2.31 -13.15
C ARG A 44 -17.65 3.48 -14.13
N ARG A 45 -18.86 3.98 -14.35
CA ARG A 45 -19.11 5.20 -15.14
C ARG A 45 -18.81 6.47 -14.36
N TYR A 46 -18.60 6.35 -13.04
CA TYR A 46 -18.37 7.47 -12.16
C TYR A 46 -16.89 7.62 -11.79
N ASP A 47 -16.37 8.82 -11.93
CA ASP A 47 -15.00 9.19 -11.57
C ASP A 47 -15.01 10.29 -10.52
N CYS A 48 -14.23 10.12 -9.46
CA CYS A 48 -13.91 11.18 -8.52
C CYS A 48 -12.63 11.87 -8.97
N VAL A 49 -12.72 13.16 -9.32
CA VAL A 49 -11.62 13.94 -9.86
C VAL A 49 -11.18 15.00 -8.85
N PHE A 50 -9.91 14.97 -8.48
CA PHE A 50 -9.25 15.98 -7.67
C PHE A 50 -8.24 16.76 -8.51
N GLN A 51 -8.33 18.09 -8.44
CA GLN A 51 -7.42 19.00 -9.12
C GLN A 51 -6.76 19.86 -8.04
N PHE A 52 -5.43 19.95 -8.07
CA PHE A 52 -4.66 20.79 -7.17
C PHE A 52 -3.83 21.77 -8.00
N SER A 53 -3.88 23.06 -7.67
CA SER A 53 -3.29 24.14 -8.45
C SER A 53 -1.75 24.14 -8.50
N GLY A 54 -1.07 23.21 -7.83
CA GLY A 54 0.38 23.01 -7.90
C GLY A 54 0.83 21.73 -8.64
N ILE A 55 -0.11 20.89 -9.10
CA ILE A 55 0.17 19.66 -9.84
C ILE A 55 -0.57 19.76 -11.17
N ASN A 56 0.14 19.64 -12.28
CA ASN A 56 -0.40 19.82 -13.63
C ASN A 56 -1.34 18.67 -14.05
N GLU A 57 -1.47 17.65 -13.20
CA GLU A 57 -2.20 16.41 -13.45
C GLU A 57 -3.39 16.30 -12.51
N ASN A 58 -4.51 15.85 -13.05
CA ASN A 58 -5.70 15.54 -12.27
C ASN A 58 -5.57 14.14 -11.65
N VAL A 59 -5.83 14.02 -10.34
CA VAL A 59 -5.96 12.71 -9.71
C VAL A 59 -7.38 12.23 -9.96
N THR A 60 -7.52 11.16 -10.74
CA THR A 60 -8.82 10.57 -11.10
C THR A 60 -8.92 9.17 -10.50
N THR A 61 -9.99 8.93 -9.76
CA THR A 61 -10.30 7.62 -9.18
C THR A 61 -11.66 7.16 -9.68
N THR A 62 -11.67 6.11 -10.49
CA THR A 62 -12.91 5.46 -10.94
C THR A 62 -13.55 4.70 -9.80
N LEU A 63 -14.87 4.82 -9.66
CA LEU A 63 -15.62 4.07 -8.67
C LEU A 63 -15.79 2.62 -9.12
N ASP A 64 -14.94 1.76 -8.57
CA ASP A 64 -14.99 0.33 -8.80
C ASP A 64 -15.34 -0.40 -7.51
N LYS A 65 -16.27 -1.35 -7.59
CA LYS A 65 -16.71 -2.15 -6.44
C LYS A 65 -15.54 -2.86 -5.76
N THR A 66 -14.54 -3.30 -6.53
CA THR A 66 -13.35 -3.98 -6.00
C THR A 66 -12.36 -3.03 -5.30
N ALA A 67 -12.44 -1.73 -5.58
CA ALA A 67 -11.59 -0.71 -4.97
C ALA A 67 -12.19 -0.11 -3.69
N ILE A 68 -13.48 -0.37 -3.42
CA ILE A 68 -14.16 0.09 -2.20
C ILE A 68 -13.60 -0.68 -1.01
N ARG A 69 -13.07 0.06 -0.04
CA ARG A 69 -12.63 -0.48 1.25
C ARG A 69 -13.73 -0.22 2.27
N THR A 70 -14.29 -1.29 2.80
CA THR A 70 -15.20 -1.27 3.95
C THR A 70 -14.40 -1.62 5.21
N ASN A 71 -14.73 -0.98 6.33
CA ASN A 71 -14.17 -1.26 7.65
C ASN A 71 -15.03 -2.25 8.45
N GLU A 72 -15.95 -2.97 7.80
CA GLU A 72 -16.77 -3.99 8.45
C GLU A 72 -15.91 -5.21 8.83
N ALA A 73 -16.04 -5.66 10.08
CA ALA A 73 -15.44 -6.91 10.52
C ALA A 73 -16.17 -8.08 9.84
N SER A 74 -15.50 -8.80 8.95
CA SER A 74 -16.06 -9.94 8.22
C SER A 74 -16.58 -11.02 9.18
N THR A 75 -17.89 -11.21 9.27
CA THR A 75 -18.48 -12.47 9.75
C THR A 75 -18.49 -13.47 8.59
N GLU A 76 -17.34 -14.08 8.33
CA GLU A 76 -17.19 -15.16 7.36
C GLU A 76 -17.97 -16.41 7.81
N VAL A 77 -18.94 -16.84 7.00
CA VAL A 77 -19.47 -18.21 7.01
C VAL A 77 -19.00 -18.86 5.70
N PRO A 78 -18.12 -19.89 5.73
CA PRO A 78 -17.46 -20.35 4.52
C PRO A 78 -18.36 -21.36 3.80
N ASN A 79 -18.77 -21.06 2.57
CA ASN A 79 -19.23 -22.05 1.59
C ASN A 79 -18.86 -21.56 0.19
N ILE A 80 -17.62 -21.82 -0.23
CA ILE A 80 -17.19 -21.63 -1.61
C ILE A 80 -16.86 -23.01 -2.20
N THR A 81 -17.76 -23.51 -3.02
CA THR A 81 -17.45 -24.43 -4.12
C THR A 81 -17.76 -23.70 -5.41
N ILE A 82 -16.75 -23.50 -6.26
CA ILE A 82 -16.78 -23.70 -7.73
C ILE A 82 -15.34 -23.53 -8.25
N SER A 83 -14.76 -24.69 -8.52
CA SER A 83 -13.87 -25.06 -9.63
C SER A 83 -12.90 -24.01 -10.19
N SER A 84 -11.67 -24.10 -9.69
CA SER A 84 -10.45 -23.56 -10.31
C SER A 84 -10.18 -24.19 -11.68
N SER A 85 -10.40 -23.44 -12.74
CA SER A 85 -9.77 -23.67 -14.04
C SER A 85 -9.04 -22.42 -14.50
N PHE A 86 -7.91 -22.13 -13.86
CA PHE A 86 -6.86 -21.34 -14.47
C PHE A 86 -5.51 -21.73 -13.88
N SER A 87 -4.78 -22.56 -14.61
CA SER A 87 -3.32 -22.58 -14.56
C SER A 87 -2.86 -21.81 -15.80
N PRO A 88 -1.98 -20.82 -15.64
CA PRO A 88 -0.60 -21.13 -15.96
C PRO A 88 0.39 -20.53 -14.95
N THR A 89 1.42 -21.33 -14.66
CA THR A 89 2.69 -20.94 -14.01
C THR A 89 2.59 -20.48 -12.56
N ALA A 90 2.52 -21.48 -11.67
CA ALA A 90 2.87 -21.33 -10.27
C ALA A 90 4.35 -20.98 -10.13
N VAL A 91 4.66 -19.71 -9.90
CA VAL A 91 5.83 -19.33 -9.10
C VAL A 91 5.29 -19.17 -7.68
N PRO A 92 5.52 -20.13 -6.76
CA PRO A 92 4.95 -20.03 -5.42
C PRO A 92 5.54 -18.82 -4.70
N ILE A 93 4.69 -18.06 -4.02
CA ILE A 93 5.00 -16.94 -3.12
C ILE A 93 5.66 -17.48 -1.81
N SER A 94 6.58 -18.43 -1.95
CA SER A 94 7.46 -18.93 -0.88
C SER A 94 8.94 -18.58 -1.15
N VAL A 95 9.24 -17.89 -2.25
CA VAL A 95 10.60 -17.58 -2.69
C VAL A 95 11.30 -16.40 -1.97
N PRO A 96 10.70 -15.51 -1.14
CA PRO A 96 11.51 -14.49 -0.47
C PRO A 96 12.34 -15.06 0.70
N ILE A 97 11.91 -16.16 1.33
CA ILE A 97 12.63 -16.73 2.48
C ILE A 97 13.84 -17.54 2.02
N VAL A 98 13.69 -18.38 0.99
CA VAL A 98 14.78 -19.22 0.50
C VAL A 98 15.90 -18.37 -0.09
N THR A 99 15.55 -17.30 -0.81
CA THR A 99 16.53 -16.35 -1.36
C THR A 99 17.25 -15.57 -0.26
N ALA A 100 16.54 -15.08 0.77
CA ALA A 100 17.16 -14.41 1.91
C ALA A 100 18.08 -15.34 2.72
N ALA A 101 17.66 -16.59 2.97
CA ALA A 101 18.47 -17.58 3.68
C ALA A 101 19.75 -17.93 2.90
N LEU A 102 19.67 -18.06 1.58
CA LEU A 102 20.83 -18.31 0.72
C LEU A 102 21.82 -17.14 0.77
N VAL A 103 21.33 -15.90 0.70
CA VAL A 103 22.16 -14.68 0.80
C VAL A 103 22.85 -14.59 2.16
N LEU A 104 22.14 -14.85 3.25
CA LEU A 104 22.72 -14.85 4.61
C LEU A 104 23.80 -15.93 4.75
N ALA A 105 23.59 -17.12 4.19
CA ALA A 105 24.59 -18.20 4.22
C ALA A 105 25.87 -17.81 3.47
N VAL A 106 25.75 -17.15 2.30
CA VAL A 106 26.90 -16.67 1.52
C VAL A 106 27.67 -15.58 2.29
N VAL A 107 26.98 -14.61 2.89
CA VAL A 107 27.62 -13.57 3.71
C VAL A 107 28.34 -14.16 4.93
N ALA A 108 27.73 -15.14 5.60
CA ALA A 108 28.34 -15.83 6.72
C ALA A 108 29.60 -16.63 6.31
N LEU A 109 29.57 -17.30 5.15
CA LEU A 109 30.74 -18.02 4.60
C LEU A 109 31.90 -17.07 4.29
N ILE A 110 31.63 -15.95 3.62
CA ILE A 110 32.64 -14.93 3.32
C ILE A 110 33.20 -14.35 4.62
N GLY A 111 32.33 -14.00 5.57
CA GLY A 111 32.71 -13.51 6.89
C GLY A 111 33.55 -14.51 7.67
N PHE A 112 33.22 -15.81 7.62
CA PHE A 112 33.98 -16.88 8.26
C PHE A 112 35.38 -17.07 7.65
N ILE A 113 35.51 -16.98 6.32
CA ILE A 113 36.81 -17.05 5.64
C ILE A 113 37.69 -15.86 6.05
N ILE A 114 37.13 -14.65 6.06
CA ILE A 114 37.84 -13.43 6.51
C ILE A 114 38.19 -13.53 7.99
N TYR A 115 37.27 -14.03 8.82
CA TYR A 115 37.48 -14.26 10.24
C TYR A 115 38.63 -15.24 10.46
N LYS A 116 38.63 -16.42 9.83
CA LYS A 116 39.72 -17.40 9.94
C LYS A 116 41.05 -16.81 9.45
N LYS A 117 41.05 -16.02 8.37
CA LYS A 117 42.24 -15.30 7.88
C LYS A 117 42.76 -14.27 8.90
N LYS A 118 41.86 -13.67 9.69
CA LYS A 118 42.21 -12.74 10.79
C LYS A 118 42.64 -13.48 12.06
N THR A 119 42.01 -14.61 12.41
CA THR A 119 42.37 -15.44 13.58
C THR A 119 43.69 -16.18 13.38
N ALA A 120 44.10 -16.46 12.14
CA ALA A 120 45.45 -16.93 11.83
C ALA A 120 46.54 -15.89 12.12
N ASN A 121 46.19 -14.61 12.22
CA ASN A 121 47.13 -13.49 12.36
C ASN A 121 46.99 -12.68 13.65
N SER A 122 46.07 -12.98 14.56
CA SER A 122 45.93 -12.18 15.79
C SER A 122 45.28 -12.96 16.93
N SER A 123 46.09 -13.17 17.96
CA SER A 123 45.71 -13.62 19.29
C SER A 123 45.04 -12.48 20.10
N LYS A 124 43.97 -12.86 20.80
CA LYS A 124 43.38 -12.27 22.04
C LYS A 124 42.55 -10.95 21.99
N PRO A 125 41.64 -10.77 22.98
CA PRO A 125 40.30 -10.21 22.81
C PRO A 125 40.03 -8.92 23.62
N TYR A 126 39.00 -8.14 23.29
CA TYR A 126 38.34 -7.25 24.27
C TYR A 126 36.94 -6.75 23.86
N SER A 127 35.95 -7.17 24.66
CA SER A 127 34.82 -6.48 25.32
C SER A 127 34.17 -5.17 24.79
N LYS A 128 32.82 -5.26 24.70
CA LYS A 128 31.74 -4.37 25.20
C LYS A 128 31.47 -3.01 24.51
N SER A 129 30.22 -2.80 24.05
CA SER A 129 29.24 -1.90 24.71
C SER A 129 28.00 -1.59 23.84
N SER A 130 26.84 -1.78 24.48
CA SER A 130 25.50 -1.17 24.35
C SER A 130 25.27 0.02 23.40
N SER A 131 24.14 0.02 22.66
CA SER A 131 23.05 1.04 22.72
C SER A 131 21.92 0.77 21.70
N ASP A 132 20.67 1.02 22.12
CA ASP A 132 19.41 1.01 21.32
C ASP A 132 19.29 2.24 20.38
N ILE A 133 18.35 2.21 19.39
CA ILE A 133 17.36 3.28 19.04
C ILE A 133 16.62 3.04 17.69
N THR A 134 15.32 3.37 17.71
CA THR A 134 14.26 3.50 16.68
C THR A 134 14.55 4.44 15.50
N CYS A 135 13.87 4.29 14.35
CA CYS A 135 13.65 5.40 13.39
C CYS A 135 12.26 5.45 12.74
N LYS A 136 11.73 6.67 12.75
CA LYS A 136 10.58 7.25 12.05
C LYS A 136 11.13 8.02 10.85
N THR A 137 10.40 8.12 9.73
CA THR A 137 10.82 8.95 8.59
C THR A 137 9.73 9.98 8.29
N GLU A 138 10.10 11.26 8.37
CA GLU A 138 9.36 12.41 7.83
C GLU A 138 9.80 12.61 6.37
N LEU A 139 8.87 12.99 5.48
CA LEU A 139 9.22 13.59 4.20
C LEU A 139 8.64 15.01 4.15
N MET A 140 9.54 15.98 4.20
CA MET A 140 9.29 17.40 4.03
C MET A 140 9.10 17.76 2.55
N THR A 141 7.97 18.40 2.31
CA THR A 141 7.73 19.60 1.49
C THR A 141 8.91 20.23 0.74
N LYS A 142 8.67 20.58 -0.53
CA LYS A 142 8.47 21.99 -0.91
C LYS A 142 7.38 22.07 -1.97
#